data_AF-A0A7S0ITQ8-F1
#
_entry.id   AF-A0A7S0ITQ8-F1
#
_cell.length_a   1.000
_cell.length_b   1.000
_cell.length_c   1.000
_cell.angle_alpha   90.00
_cell.angle_beta   90.00
_cell.angle_gamma   90.00
#
_symmetry.space_group_name_H-M   'P 1'
#
loop_
_entity.id
_entity.type
_entity.pdbx_description
1 polymer ?
#
loop_
_entity_poly.entity_id
_entity_poly.type
_entity_poly.pdbx_seq_one_letter_code
_entity_poly.pdbx_strand_id
1 'polypeptide(L)'
;VCAKGLRKPSALLENQALLRRLFSNVSSGDLLRSGGELHVTLHRGPPYDAWNVVTLAKLAGLCVRACTPFDPAAFAGYTEDVGSAGAHTFAFVKVGPRQEALVARPFNGNAKEAKKQRSKKSRRP
;
A
#
# COMPACT_ATOMS: atom_id res chain seq x y z
N VAL A 1 24.82 -20.38 -30.25
CA VAL A 1 24.08 -20.46 -28.97
C VAL A 1 22.73 -19.80 -29.19
N CYS A 2 21.67 -20.59 -29.33
CA CYS A 2 20.32 -20.09 -29.66
C CYS A 2 19.67 -19.54 -28.38
N ALA A 3 19.30 -18.25 -28.38
CA ALA A 3 18.63 -17.62 -27.24
C ALA A 3 17.27 -18.28 -27.03
N LYS A 4 17.13 -19.03 -25.93
CA LYS A 4 15.88 -19.67 -25.52
C LYS A 4 14.80 -18.60 -25.37
N GLY A 5 13.67 -18.79 -26.04
CA GLY A 5 12.55 -17.84 -26.09
C GLY A 5 12.11 -17.38 -24.70
N LEU A 6 12.25 -16.08 -24.46
CA LEU A 6 11.56 -15.38 -23.37
C LEU A 6 10.06 -15.57 -23.60
N ARG A 7 9.42 -16.43 -22.78
CA ARG A 7 7.96 -16.53 -22.79
C ARG A 7 7.43 -15.15 -22.39
N LYS A 8 6.48 -14.62 -23.18
CA LYS A 8 5.77 -13.41 -22.81
C LYS A 8 5.15 -13.63 -21.43
N PRO A 9 5.30 -12.69 -20.49
CA PRO A 9 4.61 -12.79 -19.21
C PRO A 9 3.11 -12.93 -19.47
N SER A 10 2.41 -13.70 -18.64
CA SER A 10 0.96 -13.79 -18.75
C SER A 10 0.35 -12.40 -18.55
N ALA A 11 -0.78 -12.13 -19.23
CA ALA A 11 -1.48 -10.85 -19.09
C ALA A 11 -1.75 -10.49 -17.61
N LEU A 12 -2.02 -11.50 -16.76
CA LEU A 12 -2.13 -11.33 -15.32
C LEU A 12 -0.90 -10.68 -14.68
N LEU A 13 0.30 -11.16 -15.01
CA LEU A 13 1.54 -10.65 -14.44
C LEU A 13 1.83 -9.23 -14.93
N GLU A 14 1.52 -8.93 -16.19
CA GLU A 14 1.65 -7.58 -16.75
C GLU A 14 0.69 -6.60 -16.06
N ASN A 15 -0.56 -7.01 -15.83
CA ASN A 15 -1.55 -6.19 -15.13
C ASN A 15 -1.16 -5.93 -13.67
N GLN A 16 -0.66 -6.95 -12.96
CA GLN A 16 -0.13 -6.77 -11.61
C GLN A 16 1.11 -5.86 -11.59
N ALA A 17 1.99 -5.97 -12.58
CA ALA A 17 3.15 -5.09 -12.71
C ALA A 17 2.75 -3.63 -12.99
N LEU A 18 1.72 -3.41 -13.81
CA LEU A 18 1.13 -2.10 -14.05
C LEU A 18 0.60 -1.49 -12.75
N LEU A 19 -0.23 -2.23 -11.99
CA LEU A 19 -0.77 -1.77 -10.72
C LEU A 19 0.32 -1.45 -9.70
N ARG A 20 1.35 -2.30 -9.59
CA ARG A 20 2.50 -2.04 -8.70
C ARG A 20 3.19 -0.72 -9.03
N ARG A 21 3.45 -0.46 -10.31
CA ARG A 21 4.08 0.78 -10.76
C ARG A 21 3.19 1.99 -10.49
N LEU A 22 1.89 1.88 -10.80
CA LEU A 22 0.91 2.92 -10.51
C LEU A 22 0.91 3.28 -9.02
N PHE A 23 0.76 2.29 -8.14
CA PHE A 23 0.70 2.53 -6.70
C PHE A 23 2.02 3.05 -6.13
N SER A 24 3.15 2.53 -6.63
CA SER A 24 4.48 3.04 -6.27
C SER A 24 4.62 4.51 -6.60
N ASN A 25 4.25 4.91 -7.83
CA ASN A 25 4.31 6.31 -8.28
C ASN A 25 3.38 7.21 -7.46
N VAL A 26 2.18 6.73 -7.12
CA VAL A 26 1.21 7.49 -6.33
C VAL A 26 1.68 7.67 -4.87
N SER A 27 2.26 6.62 -4.29
CA SER A 27 2.74 6.64 -2.90
C SER A 27 4.00 7.51 -2.75
N SER A 28 4.97 7.32 -3.64
CA SER A 28 6.28 8.00 -3.56
C SER A 28 6.32 9.36 -4.24
N GLY A 29 5.46 9.60 -5.24
CA GLY A 29 5.47 10.83 -6.02
C GLY A 29 4.50 11.90 -5.52
N ASP A 30 4.53 13.04 -6.18
CA ASP A 30 3.69 14.21 -5.89
C ASP A 30 2.30 14.14 -6.55
N LEU A 31 1.94 13.00 -7.14
CA LEU A 31 0.64 12.76 -7.77
C LEU A 31 -0.53 12.95 -6.79
N LEU A 32 -0.33 12.56 -5.53
CA LEU A 32 -1.28 12.81 -4.46
C LEU A 32 -0.59 13.59 -3.33
N ARG A 33 -1.28 14.65 -2.88
CA ARG A 33 -1.03 15.30 -1.59
C ARG A 33 -1.37 14.34 -0.44
N SER A 34 -0.87 14.65 0.76
CA SER A 34 -1.29 13.92 1.97
C SER A 34 -2.81 13.97 2.11
N GLY A 35 -3.44 12.82 2.34
CA GLY A 35 -4.90 12.66 2.37
C GLY A 35 -5.57 12.63 1.00
N GLY A 36 -4.81 12.75 -0.09
CA GLY A 36 -5.32 12.55 -1.45
C GLY A 36 -5.71 11.10 -1.69
N GLU A 37 -6.63 10.89 -2.62
CA GLU A 37 -7.20 9.57 -2.91
C GLU A 37 -6.97 9.13 -4.36
N LEU A 38 -6.69 7.84 -4.53
CA LEU A 38 -6.70 7.13 -5.80
C LEU A 38 -7.92 6.22 -5.84
N HIS A 39 -8.77 6.39 -6.85
CA HIS A 39 -9.94 5.55 -7.06
C HIS A 39 -9.67 4.63 -8.25
N VAL A 40 -9.79 3.33 -8.05
CA VAL A 40 -9.59 2.30 -9.08
C VAL A 40 -10.90 1.56 -9.27
N THR A 41 -11.49 1.64 -10.47
CA THR A 41 -12.72 0.90 -10.82
C THR A 41 -12.38 -0.31 -11.66
N LEU A 42 -12.87 -1.49 -11.26
CA LEU A 42 -12.66 -2.76 -11.96
C LEU A 42 -13.91 -3.63 -11.89
N HIS A 43 -14.13 -4.45 -12.91
CA HIS A 43 -15.16 -5.49 -12.88
C HIS A 43 -14.90 -6.51 -11.79
N ARG A 44 -15.98 -7.09 -11.25
CA ARG A 44 -15.91 -8.26 -10.37
C ARG A 44 -15.77 -9.54 -11.18
N GLY A 45 -15.08 -10.51 -10.59
CA GLY A 45 -14.93 -11.83 -11.16
C GLY A 45 -13.61 -12.02 -11.92
N PRO A 46 -13.33 -13.25 -12.37
CA PRO A 46 -12.18 -13.53 -13.22
C PRO A 46 -12.24 -12.76 -14.53
N PRO A 47 -11.10 -12.27 -15.06
CA PRO A 47 -9.75 -12.41 -14.53
C PRO A 47 -9.34 -11.31 -13.53
N TYR A 48 -10.18 -10.31 -13.30
CA TYR A 48 -9.84 -9.08 -12.57
C TYR A 48 -9.58 -9.31 -11.09
N ASP A 49 -10.31 -10.24 -10.46
CA ASP A 49 -10.09 -10.59 -9.06
C ASP A 49 -8.64 -11.07 -8.81
N ALA A 50 -8.02 -11.75 -9.78
CA ALA A 50 -6.65 -12.23 -9.68
C ALA A 50 -5.60 -11.09 -9.71
N TRP A 51 -5.99 -9.86 -10.08
CA TRP A 51 -5.06 -8.73 -10.11
C TRP A 51 -4.67 -8.26 -8.71
N ASN A 52 -5.39 -8.70 -7.66
CA ASN A 52 -5.02 -8.47 -6.26
C ASN A 52 -4.80 -7.00 -5.89
N VAL A 53 -5.62 -6.11 -6.46
CA VAL A 53 -5.52 -4.64 -6.38
C VAL A 53 -5.28 -4.14 -4.96
N VAL A 54 -6.10 -4.60 -4.01
CA VAL A 54 -6.03 -4.21 -2.59
C VAL A 54 -4.69 -4.60 -1.96
N THR A 55 -4.22 -5.83 -2.21
CA THR A 55 -2.96 -6.32 -1.68
C THR A 55 -1.78 -5.52 -2.25
N LEU A 56 -1.79 -5.27 -3.56
CA LEU A 56 -0.74 -4.51 -4.23
C LEU A 56 -0.69 -3.04 -3.74
N ALA A 57 -1.84 -2.41 -3.52
CA ALA A 57 -1.91 -1.05 -2.98
C ALA A 57 -1.34 -0.97 -1.56
N LYS A 58 -1.68 -1.93 -0.69
CA LYS A 58 -1.13 -2.02 0.68
C LYS A 58 0.39 -2.20 0.68
N LEU A 59 0.91 -3.04 -0.21
CA LEU A 59 2.36 -3.24 -0.35
C LEU A 59 3.09 -1.97 -0.80
N ALA A 60 2.41 -1.08 -1.53
CA ALA A 60 2.96 0.23 -1.92
C ALA A 60 2.83 1.30 -0.82
N GLY A 61 2.28 0.97 0.35
CA GLY A 61 2.10 1.91 1.47
C GLY A 61 0.82 2.75 1.40
N LEU A 62 -0.13 2.43 0.51
CA LEU A 62 -1.44 3.07 0.48
C LEU A 62 -2.41 2.37 1.45
N CYS A 63 -3.33 3.15 2.02
CA CYS A 63 -4.40 2.60 2.86
C CYS A 63 -5.70 2.49 2.08
N VAL A 64 -6.40 1.35 2.20
CA VAL A 64 -7.73 1.21 1.61
C VAL A 64 -8.72 2.01 2.45
N ARG A 65 -9.40 2.96 1.81
CA ARG A 65 -10.45 3.77 2.43
C ARG A 65 -11.82 3.14 2.26
N ALA A 66 -12.15 2.72 1.04
CA ALA A 66 -13.46 2.15 0.73
C ALA A 66 -13.39 1.15 -0.43
N CYS A 67 -14.36 0.23 -0.46
CA CYS A 67 -14.67 -0.59 -1.63
C CYS A 67 -16.19 -0.58 -1.78
N THR A 68 -16.70 0.07 -2.83
CA THR A 68 -18.14 0.22 -3.05
C THR A 68 -18.51 -0.35 -4.42
N PRO A 69 -19.76 -0.80 -4.59
CA PRO A 69 -20.31 -1.03 -5.93
C PRO A 69 -20.14 0.24 -6.77
N PHE A 70 -19.75 0.07 -8.02
CA PHE A 70 -19.71 1.17 -8.97
C PHE A 70 -21.13 1.54 -9.36
N ASP A 71 -21.45 2.84 -9.27
CA ASP A 71 -22.73 3.39 -9.72
C ASP A 71 -22.49 4.21 -11.00
N PRO A 72 -22.88 3.69 -12.18
CA PRO A 72 -22.80 4.42 -13.43
C PRO A 72 -23.52 5.77 -13.39
N ALA A 73 -24.63 5.87 -12.65
CA ALA A 73 -25.43 7.10 -12.58
C ALA A 73 -24.69 8.24 -11.88
N ALA A 74 -23.71 7.93 -11.03
CA ALA A 74 -22.83 8.92 -10.40
C ALA A 74 -21.83 9.55 -11.40
N PHE A 75 -21.68 9.00 -12.60
CA PHE A 75 -20.72 9.45 -13.61
C PHE A 75 -21.42 9.80 -14.92
N ALA A 76 -21.81 11.07 -15.06
CA ALA A 76 -22.51 11.58 -16.25
C ALA A 76 -21.74 11.28 -17.54
N GLY A 77 -22.41 10.64 -18.51
CA GLY A 77 -21.82 10.24 -19.79
C GLY A 77 -21.18 8.84 -19.79
N TYR A 78 -21.11 8.17 -18.63
CA TYR A 78 -20.71 6.76 -18.58
C TYR A 78 -21.83 5.88 -19.14
N THR A 79 -21.55 5.17 -20.23
CA THR A 79 -22.46 4.19 -20.82
C THR A 79 -21.78 2.83 -20.71
N GLU A 80 -22.43 1.87 -20.07
CA GLU A 80 -21.91 0.50 -19.98
C GLU A 80 -22.10 -0.23 -21.31
N ASP A 81 -21.07 -0.99 -21.73
CA ASP A 81 -21.24 -1.95 -22.80
C ASP A 81 -22.14 -3.09 -22.31
N VAL A 82 -23.19 -3.38 -23.08
CA VAL A 82 -24.25 -4.33 -22.75
C VAL A 82 -23.63 -5.71 -22.48
N GLY A 83 -23.73 -6.20 -21.24
CA GLY A 83 -23.20 -7.50 -20.81
C GLY A 83 -22.05 -7.46 -19.79
N SER A 84 -21.67 -6.27 -19.30
CA SER A 84 -20.61 -6.15 -18.32
C SER A 84 -21.09 -6.49 -16.90
N ALA A 85 -20.49 -7.49 -16.27
CA ALA A 85 -20.76 -7.85 -14.88
C ALA A 85 -20.38 -6.69 -13.93
N GLY A 86 -21.13 -6.51 -12.84
CA GLY A 86 -21.00 -5.36 -11.94
C GLY A 86 -19.56 -5.01 -11.55
N ALA A 87 -19.25 -3.70 -11.57
CA ALA A 87 -17.93 -3.18 -11.19
C ALA A 87 -17.89 -2.73 -9.73
N HIS A 88 -16.69 -2.70 -9.16
CA HIS A 88 -16.41 -2.11 -7.85
C HIS A 88 -15.37 -1.01 -7.99
N THR A 89 -15.57 0.05 -7.22
CA THR A 89 -14.58 1.12 -7.06
C THR A 89 -13.85 0.92 -5.73
N PHE A 90 -12.53 0.88 -5.80
CA PHE A 90 -11.62 0.82 -4.67
C PHE A 90 -11.00 2.20 -4.46
N ALA A 91 -11.24 2.82 -3.30
CA ALA A 91 -10.63 4.08 -2.92
C ALA A 91 -9.44 3.82 -1.99
N PHE A 92 -8.29 4.40 -2.34
CA PHE A 92 -7.05 4.32 -1.56
C PHE A 92 -6.59 5.71 -1.18
N VAL A 93 -6.20 5.91 0.07
CA VAL A 93 -5.70 7.20 0.57
C VAL A 93 -4.19 7.15 0.74
N LYS A 94 -3.51 8.22 0.29
CA LYS A 94 -2.11 8.45 0.63
C LYS A 94 -2.07 8.93 2.07
N VAL A 95 -1.63 8.06 2.96
CA VAL A 95 -1.30 8.46 4.32
C VAL A 95 0.02 9.21 4.23
N GLY A 96 0.04 10.46 4.73
CA GLY A 96 1.29 11.22 4.87
C GLY A 96 2.32 10.43 5.68
N PRO A 97 3.60 10.85 5.71
CA PRO A 97 4.61 10.16 6.49
C PRO A 97 4.06 9.95 7.90
N ARG A 98 3.89 8.67 8.25
CA ARG A 98 3.51 8.27 9.60
C ARG A 98 4.52 8.93 10.51
N GLN A 99 4.08 9.88 11.33
CA GLN A 99 4.91 10.33 12.42
C GLN A 99 5.17 9.09 13.29
N GLU A 100 6.32 8.45 13.10
CA GLU A 100 6.91 7.51 14.07
C GLU A 100 7.36 8.28 15.33
N ALA A 101 6.54 9.22 15.82
CA ALA A 101 6.87 10.10 16.92
C ALA A 101 6.74 9.43 18.30
N LEU A 102 6.76 8.10 18.41
CA LEU A 102 6.58 7.42 19.69
C LEU A 102 7.45 6.19 19.99
N VAL A 103 8.46 5.81 19.20
CA VAL A 103 9.40 4.76 19.65
C VAL A 103 10.84 4.99 19.19
N ALA A 104 11.46 6.06 19.69
CA ALA A 104 12.89 6.08 19.97
C ALA A 104 13.17 7.18 20.99
N ARG A 105 12.77 6.98 22.25
CA ARG A 105 13.45 7.71 23.33
C ARG A 105 14.88 7.15 23.33
N PRO A 106 15.93 7.93 23.02
CA PRO A 106 17.27 7.45 23.26
C PRO A 106 17.38 7.11 24.75
N PHE A 107 17.77 5.89 25.05
CA PHE A 107 18.12 5.50 26.41
C PHE A 107 19.35 6.32 26.82
N ASN A 108 19.12 7.47 27.47
CA ASN A 108 20.18 8.30 28.03
C ASN A 108 20.63 7.67 29.36
N GLY A 109 21.11 6.43 29.31
CA GLY A 109 21.74 5.77 30.43
C GLY A 109 23.20 6.15 30.45
N ASN A 110 23.55 7.17 31.23
CA ASN A 110 24.94 7.50 31.49
C ASN A 110 25.59 6.30 32.22
N ALA A 111 26.42 5.52 31.51
CA ALA A 111 26.99 4.25 31.98
C ALA A 111 27.82 4.37 33.27
N LYS A 112 28.17 5.60 33.68
CA LYS A 112 28.88 5.89 34.92
C LYS A 112 27.99 5.79 36.18
N GLU A 113 26.67 5.96 36.06
CA GLU A 113 25.74 5.92 37.20
C GLU A 113 25.48 4.46 37.67
N ALA A 114 25.37 3.52 36.72
CA ALA A 114 25.01 2.13 36.99
C ALA A 114 26.09 1.36 37.77
N LYS A 115 27.38 1.70 37.60
CA LYS A 115 28.47 1.05 38.33
C LYS A 115 28.55 1.49 39.80
N LYS A 116 28.10 2.70 40.14
CA LYS A 116 28.16 3.22 41.52
C LYS A 116 27.13 2.57 42.44
N GLN A 117 25.99 2.14 41.89
CA GLN A 117 24.94 1.45 42.66
C GLN A 117 25.29 -0.01 42.96
N ARG A 118 26.03 -0.69 42.07
CA ARG A 118 26.42 -2.10 42.27
C ARG A 118 27.51 -2.28 43.34
N SER A 119 28.43 -1.31 43.48
CA SER A 119 29.47 -1.33 44.51
C SER A 119 28.93 -1.07 45.92
N LYS A 120 27.83 -0.31 46.07
CA LYS A 120 27.25 0.00 47.39
C LYS A 120 26.40 -1.12 47.97
N LYS A 121 25.95 -2.09 47.16
CA LYS A 121 25.07 -3.18 47.63
C LYS A 121 25.84 -4.40 48.17
N SER A 122 27.17 -4.47 48.01
CA SER A 122 28.00 -5.56 48.56
C SER A 122 28.73 -5.21 49.87
N ARG A 123 28.41 -4.06 50.48
CA ARG A 123 28.96 -3.64 51.78
C ARG A 123 27.83 -3.19 52.69
N ARG A 124 27.07 -4.14 53.22
CA ARG A 124 26.45 -3.99 54.54
C ARG A 124 26.65 -5.31 55.31
N PRO A 125 26.97 -5.21 56.60
CA PRO A 125 27.49 -6.29 57.44
C PRO A 125 26.45 -7.40 57.69
#